data_AF-A0A971EJ75-F1
#
_entry.id   AF-A0A971EJ75-F1
#
_cell.length_a   1.000
_cell.length_b   1.000
_cell.length_c   1.000
_cell.angle_alpha   90.00
_cell.angle_beta   90.00
_cell.angle_gamma   90.00
#
_symmetry.space_group_name_H-M   'P 1'
#
loop_
_entity.id
_entity.type
_entity.pdbx_description
1 polymer ?
#
loop_
_entity_poly.entity_id
_entity_poly.type
_entity_poly.pdbx_seq_one_letter_code
_entity_poly.pdbx_strand_id
1 'polypeptide(L)'
;MQVETRYITWVTPFMYANALTTAGVKDAKVMAAAPFQVSGTAALTGIIKSFETATGRKLSEHSKAVAHREMVETSELGQQVGKEKAETIMYRTKKEVLERHVTDPGEIRKIVISIAGDVGVKLSPQDVERITGLMAEIQKLNVNVDHLNKQLESIRGTLDRLTGTTSQARGIMEQLLDFLRAIIERLSRLLS
;
A
#
# COMPACT_ATOMS: atom_id res chain seq x y z
N MET A 1 -4.82 -13.02 2.77
CA MET A 1 -5.33 -12.24 3.93
C MET A 1 -6.73 -11.78 3.59
N GLN A 2 -7.69 -12.01 4.49
CA GLN A 2 -9.05 -11.49 4.36
C GLN A 2 -9.33 -10.60 5.57
N VAL A 3 -9.87 -9.40 5.34
CA VAL A 3 -10.21 -8.47 6.42
C VAL A 3 -11.65 -8.01 6.23
N GLU A 4 -12.43 -8.08 7.31
CA GLU A 4 -13.76 -7.53 7.41
C GLU A 4 -13.82 -6.51 8.55
N THR A 5 -14.59 -5.44 8.37
CA THR A 5 -14.76 -4.42 9.39
C THR A 5 -16.25 -4.14 9.63
N ARG A 6 -16.61 -3.83 10.88
CA ARG A 6 -17.95 -3.34 11.26
C ARG A 6 -17.83 -2.13 12.19
N TYR A 7 -18.55 -1.05 11.85
CA TYR A 7 -18.52 0.22 12.59
C TYR A 7 -17.11 0.86 12.68
N ILE A 8 -16.23 0.55 11.72
CA ILE A 8 -14.95 1.23 11.56
C ILE A 8 -15.07 2.24 10.43
N THR A 9 -14.74 3.51 10.69
CA THR A 9 -15.03 4.60 9.76
C THR A 9 -13.80 5.19 9.10
N TRP A 10 -12.61 5.16 9.70
CA TRP A 10 -11.42 5.77 9.12
C TRP A 10 -10.55 4.74 8.42
N VAL A 11 -10.16 3.69 9.14
CA VAL A 11 -9.31 2.61 8.62
C VAL A 11 -10.14 1.62 7.81
N THR A 12 -9.76 1.38 6.56
CA THR A 12 -10.45 0.42 5.69
C THR A 12 -9.93 -1.01 5.89
N PRO A 13 -10.69 -2.04 5.46
CA PRO A 13 -10.18 -3.40 5.40
C PRO A 13 -8.86 -3.53 4.64
N PHE A 14 -8.71 -2.74 3.57
CA PHE A 14 -7.50 -2.72 2.76
C PHE A 14 -6.30 -2.17 3.53
N MET A 15 -6.47 -1.05 4.25
CA MET A 15 -5.41 -0.48 5.11
C MET A 15 -4.95 -1.46 6.18
N TYR A 16 -5.87 -2.20 6.82
CA TYR A 16 -5.51 -3.29 7.74
C TYR A 16 -4.69 -4.37 7.04
N ALA A 17 -5.17 -4.89 5.91
CA ALA A 17 -4.48 -5.96 5.18
C ALA A 17 -3.05 -5.53 4.80
N ASN A 18 -2.90 -4.31 4.28
CA ASN A 18 -1.63 -3.76 3.83
C ASN A 18 -0.65 -3.58 5.01
N ALA A 19 -1.10 -2.98 6.12
CA ALA A 19 -0.29 -2.80 7.32
C ALA A 19 0.08 -4.14 8.00
N LEU A 20 -0.85 -5.08 8.09
CA LEU A 20 -0.58 -6.41 8.66
C LEU A 20 0.45 -7.18 7.82
N THR A 21 0.44 -7.01 6.50
CA THR A 21 1.45 -7.59 5.61
C THR A 21 2.83 -7.00 5.89
N THR A 22 2.92 -5.68 6.09
CA THR A 22 4.14 -4.99 6.53
C THR A 22 4.63 -5.47 7.89
N ALA A 23 3.72 -5.78 8.82
CA ALA A 23 4.05 -6.36 10.12
C ALA A 23 4.56 -7.81 10.03
N GLY A 24 4.40 -8.48 8.88
CA GLY A 24 4.79 -9.88 8.67
C GLY A 24 3.69 -10.90 8.98
N VAL A 25 2.44 -10.45 9.14
CA VAL A 25 1.28 -11.34 9.28
C VAL A 25 0.95 -11.95 7.92
N LYS A 26 0.79 -13.28 7.91
CA LYS A 26 0.46 -14.07 6.72
C LYS A 26 -0.76 -14.94 7.00
N ASP A 27 -1.54 -15.18 5.95
CA ASP A 27 -2.64 -16.16 5.93
C ASP A 27 -3.65 -16.03 7.09
N ALA A 28 -3.96 -14.78 7.48
CA ALA A 28 -4.96 -14.49 8.50
C ALA A 28 -6.33 -14.12 7.90
N LYS A 29 -7.39 -14.51 8.61
CA LYS A 29 -8.73 -13.93 8.50
C LYS A 29 -8.94 -13.00 9.69
N VAL A 30 -9.25 -11.74 9.41
CA VAL A 30 -9.33 -10.66 10.41
C VAL A 30 -10.73 -10.07 10.40
N MET A 31 -11.29 -9.88 11.59
CA MET A 31 -12.55 -9.18 11.80
C MET A 31 -12.31 -8.09 12.84
N ALA A 32 -12.49 -6.83 12.46
CA ALA A 32 -12.41 -5.69 13.37
C ALA A 32 -13.79 -5.06 13.53
N ALA A 33 -14.36 -5.11 14.73
CA ALA A 33 -15.69 -4.60 15.01
C ALA A 33 -15.69 -3.71 16.26
N ALA A 34 -16.59 -2.73 16.28
CA ALA A 34 -16.86 -1.87 17.43
C ALA A 34 -18.37 -1.80 17.70
N PRO A 35 -18.81 -1.53 18.95
CA PRO A 35 -20.24 -1.41 19.27
C PRO A 35 -20.89 -0.14 18.70
N PHE A 36 -20.09 0.84 18.28
CA PHE A 36 -20.49 2.08 17.62
C PHE A 36 -19.36 2.56 16.70
N GLN A 37 -19.62 3.60 15.89
CA GLN A 37 -18.65 4.10 14.92
C GLN A 37 -17.37 4.64 15.57
N VAL A 38 -16.21 4.10 15.17
CA VAL A 38 -14.88 4.52 15.64
C VAL A 38 -13.86 4.57 14.49
N SER A 39 -12.72 5.22 14.70
CA SER A 39 -11.66 5.35 13.68
C SER A 39 -11.03 3.99 13.29
N GLY A 40 -10.82 3.11 14.26
CA GLY A 40 -10.24 1.76 14.08
C GLY A 40 -8.72 1.68 14.23
N THR A 41 -7.99 2.78 14.39
CA THR A 41 -6.51 2.77 14.44
C THR A 41 -5.95 1.85 15.55
N ALA A 42 -6.63 1.75 16.69
CA ALA A 42 -6.23 0.88 17.80
C ALA A 42 -6.39 -0.62 17.50
N ALA A 43 -7.26 -0.99 16.56
CA ALA A 43 -7.53 -2.40 16.27
C ALA A 43 -6.31 -3.12 15.69
N LEU A 44 -5.44 -2.41 14.96
CA LEU A 44 -4.21 -2.99 14.39
C LEU A 44 -3.33 -3.61 15.47
N THR A 45 -3.12 -2.90 16.59
CA THR A 45 -2.33 -3.42 17.72
C THR A 45 -2.98 -4.67 18.31
N GLY A 46 -4.30 -4.67 18.47
CA GLY A 46 -5.04 -5.83 18.99
C GLY A 46 -4.93 -7.05 18.08
N ILE A 47 -5.03 -6.85 16.77
CA ILE A 47 -4.88 -7.91 15.76
C ILE A 47 -3.47 -8.49 15.81
N ILE A 48 -2.44 -7.65 15.85
CA ILE A 48 -1.04 -8.08 15.94
C ILE A 48 -0.81 -8.91 17.21
N LYS A 49 -1.26 -8.42 18.38
CA LYS A 49 -1.13 -9.16 19.66
C LYS A 49 -1.85 -10.51 19.62
N SER A 50 -3.02 -10.55 19.00
CA SER A 50 -3.81 -11.79 18.86
C SER A 50 -3.09 -12.78 17.95
N PHE A 51 -2.49 -12.32 16.85
CA PHE A 51 -1.68 -13.16 15.96
C PHE A 51 -0.44 -13.72 16.65
N GLU A 52 0.31 -12.89 17.38
CA GLU A 52 1.50 -13.33 18.13
C GLU A 52 1.12 -14.38 19.19
N THR A 53 0.00 -14.17 19.89
CA THR A 53 -0.52 -15.13 20.88
C THR A 53 -0.95 -16.45 20.23
N ALA A 54 -1.73 -16.39 19.15
CA ALA A 54 -2.28 -17.57 18.50
C ALA A 54 -1.20 -18.44 17.80
N THR A 55 -0.17 -17.80 17.25
CA THR A 55 0.90 -18.50 16.52
C THR A 55 2.11 -18.83 17.37
N GLY A 56 2.24 -18.24 18.57
CA GLY A 56 3.45 -18.29 19.38
C GLY A 56 4.65 -17.55 18.77
N ARG A 57 4.49 -16.90 17.61
CA ARG A 57 5.56 -16.21 16.88
C ARG A 57 5.50 -14.72 17.13
N LYS A 58 6.53 -14.16 17.76
CA LYS A 58 6.70 -12.71 17.89
C LYS A 58 7.09 -12.09 16.55
N LEU A 59 6.42 -11.01 16.19
CA LEU A 59 6.79 -10.16 15.07
C LEU A 59 7.85 -9.15 15.53
N SER A 60 8.68 -8.70 14.59
CA SER A 60 9.69 -7.67 14.88
C SER A 60 9.03 -6.38 15.36
N GLU A 61 9.53 -5.79 16.45
CA GLU A 61 9.07 -4.47 16.93
C GLU A 61 9.21 -3.39 15.85
N HIS A 62 10.27 -3.46 15.05
CA HIS A 62 10.46 -2.56 13.92
C HIS A 62 9.37 -2.75 12.86
N SER A 63 9.07 -3.99 12.45
CA SER A 63 7.99 -4.26 11.49
C SER A 63 6.63 -3.81 12.00
N LYS A 64 6.37 -3.97 13.31
CA LYS A 64 5.14 -3.48 13.96
C LYS A 64 5.06 -1.95 13.93
N ALA A 65 6.15 -1.25 14.22
CA ALA A 65 6.21 0.21 14.16
C ALA A 65 5.99 0.74 12.75
N VAL A 66 6.63 0.15 11.73
CA VAL A 66 6.47 0.53 10.33
C VAL A 66 5.04 0.26 9.85
N ALA A 67 4.44 -0.87 10.23
CA ALA A 67 3.03 -1.17 9.93
C ALA A 67 2.07 -0.14 10.54
N HIS A 68 2.31 0.27 11.79
CA HIS A 68 1.53 1.32 12.43
C HIS A 68 1.66 2.66 11.71
N ARG A 69 2.89 3.07 11.39
CA ARG A 69 3.15 4.29 10.63
C ARG A 69 2.46 4.25 9.28
N GLU A 70 2.58 3.15 8.55
CA GLU A 70 1.92 3.00 7.25
C GLU A 70 0.41 3.21 7.33
N MET A 71 -0.26 2.61 8.31
CA MET A 71 -1.70 2.77 8.48
C MET A 71 -2.08 4.22 8.75
N VAL A 72 -1.32 4.90 9.61
CA VAL A 72 -1.56 6.31 9.96
C VAL A 72 -1.33 7.21 8.75
N GLU A 73 -0.19 7.09 8.09
CA GLU A 73 0.18 7.89 6.90
C GLU A 73 -0.85 7.70 5.77
N THR A 74 -1.29 6.45 5.52
CA THR A 74 -2.33 6.16 4.52
C THR A 74 -3.68 6.78 4.92
N SER A 75 -4.03 6.73 6.20
CA SER A 75 -5.29 7.29 6.71
C SER A 75 -5.30 8.81 6.62
N GLU A 76 -4.21 9.47 7.02
CA GLU A 76 -4.04 10.92 6.95
C GLU A 76 -4.05 11.41 5.50
N LEU A 77 -3.31 10.75 4.61
CA LEU A 77 -3.37 11.04 3.18
C LEU A 77 -4.80 10.85 2.65
N GLY A 78 -5.50 9.82 3.11
CA GLY A 78 -6.89 9.55 2.76
C GLY A 78 -7.87 10.66 3.15
N GLN A 79 -7.61 11.40 4.24
CA GLN A 79 -8.41 12.57 4.60
C GLN A 79 -8.18 13.76 3.67
N GLN A 80 -7.00 13.83 3.02
CA GLN A 80 -6.63 14.93 2.14
C GLN A 80 -7.07 14.67 0.69
N VAL A 81 -6.83 13.46 0.18
CA VAL A 81 -6.99 13.14 -1.25
C VAL A 81 -8.08 12.10 -1.53
N GLY A 82 -8.76 11.63 -0.48
CA GLY A 82 -9.71 10.52 -0.54
C GLY A 82 -9.03 9.17 -0.30
N LYS A 83 -9.71 8.30 0.45
CA LYS A 83 -9.17 6.99 0.89
C LYS A 83 -8.72 6.11 -0.26
N GLU A 84 -9.52 6.00 -1.31
CA GLU A 84 -9.22 5.13 -2.46
C GLU A 84 -7.93 5.57 -3.18
N LYS A 85 -7.74 6.88 -3.37
CA LYS A 85 -6.54 7.44 -3.96
C LYS A 85 -5.32 7.25 -3.06
N ALA A 86 -5.46 7.50 -1.77
CA ALA A 86 -4.39 7.30 -0.79
C ALA A 86 -3.94 5.82 -0.72
N GLU A 87 -4.89 4.89 -0.66
CA GLU A 87 -4.62 3.45 -0.69
C GLU A 87 -3.89 3.05 -1.97
N THR A 88 -4.34 3.56 -3.12
CA THR A 88 -3.72 3.27 -4.41
C THR A 88 -2.29 3.80 -4.48
N ILE A 89 -2.04 5.03 -4.03
CA ILE A 89 -0.69 5.63 -3.99
C ILE A 89 0.23 4.78 -3.11
N MET A 90 -0.19 4.51 -1.87
CA MET A 90 0.61 3.80 -0.89
C MET A 90 0.93 2.38 -1.35
N TYR A 91 -0.06 1.67 -1.85
CA TYR A 91 0.12 0.30 -2.31
C TYR A 91 0.97 0.21 -3.58
N ARG A 92 0.67 1.02 -4.62
CA ARG A 92 1.43 0.95 -5.89
C ARG A 92 2.89 1.33 -5.66
N THR A 93 3.13 2.35 -4.82
CA THR A 93 4.49 2.77 -4.47
C THR A 93 5.22 1.65 -3.74
N LYS A 94 4.59 1.06 -2.71
CA LYS A 94 5.15 -0.09 -1.99
C LYS A 94 5.51 -1.22 -2.94
N LYS A 95 4.58 -1.59 -3.83
CA LYS A 95 4.77 -2.68 -4.77
C LYS A 95 5.96 -2.43 -5.68
N GLU A 96 6.02 -1.25 -6.30
CA GLU A 96 7.11 -0.87 -7.21
C GLU A 96 8.48 -0.88 -6.50
N VAL A 97 8.54 -0.31 -5.29
CA VAL A 97 9.77 -0.25 -4.49
C VAL A 97 10.26 -1.65 -4.13
N LEU A 98 9.36 -2.54 -3.70
CA LEU A 98 9.73 -3.91 -3.32
C LEU A 98 10.07 -4.79 -4.53
N GLU A 99 9.30 -4.72 -5.62
CA GLU A 99 9.53 -5.52 -6.84
C GLU A 99 10.86 -5.18 -7.51
N ARG A 100 11.21 -3.89 -7.55
CA ARG A 100 12.46 -3.42 -8.18
C ARG A 100 13.62 -3.32 -7.20
N HIS A 101 13.39 -3.70 -5.94
CA HIS A 101 14.35 -3.57 -4.86
C HIS A 101 14.97 -2.16 -4.73
N VAL A 102 14.16 -1.12 -4.92
CA VAL A 102 14.64 0.27 -4.93
C VAL A 102 15.04 0.71 -3.53
N THR A 103 16.32 1.00 -3.34
CA THR A 103 16.85 1.50 -2.05
C THR A 103 17.21 2.98 -2.09
N ASP A 104 17.34 3.58 -3.28
CA ASP A 104 17.71 4.99 -3.44
C ASP A 104 16.51 5.92 -3.12
N PRO A 105 16.63 6.83 -2.14
CA PRO A 105 15.55 7.74 -1.78
C PRO A 105 15.12 8.68 -2.92
N GLY A 106 16.04 9.06 -3.80
CA GLY A 106 15.74 9.91 -4.96
C GLY A 106 14.89 9.19 -5.99
N GLU A 107 15.13 7.89 -6.19
CA GLU A 107 14.32 7.04 -7.04
C GLU A 107 12.95 6.73 -6.43
N ILE A 108 12.89 6.40 -5.13
CA ILE A 108 11.61 6.22 -4.41
C ILE A 108 10.75 7.48 -4.53
N ARG A 109 11.33 8.67 -4.35
CA ARG A 109 10.63 9.94 -4.53
C ARG A 109 10.01 10.08 -5.92
N LYS A 110 10.75 9.73 -6.98
CA LYS A 110 10.25 9.78 -8.36
C LYS A 110 9.07 8.83 -8.55
N ILE A 111 9.15 7.62 -7.98
CA ILE A 111 8.06 6.63 -7.99
C ILE A 111 6.81 7.22 -7.31
N VAL A 112 6.95 7.80 -6.11
CA VAL A 112 5.84 8.44 -5.37
C VAL A 112 5.16 9.52 -6.21
N ILE A 113 5.94 10.44 -6.78
CA ILE A 113 5.41 11.55 -7.58
C ILE A 113 4.71 11.04 -8.84
N SER A 114 5.31 10.07 -9.54
CA SER A 114 4.73 9.48 -10.75
C SER A 114 3.38 8.84 -10.46
N ILE A 115 3.32 7.98 -9.44
CA ILE A 115 2.09 7.26 -9.07
C ILE A 115 1.00 8.23 -8.59
N ALA A 116 1.37 9.25 -7.82
CA ALA A 116 0.43 10.30 -7.41
C ALA A 116 -0.15 11.04 -8.62
N GLY A 117 0.70 11.41 -9.59
CA GLY A 117 0.29 12.01 -10.85
C GLY A 117 -0.69 11.14 -11.63
N ASP A 118 -0.41 9.84 -11.74
CA ASP A 118 -1.27 8.86 -12.43
C ASP A 118 -2.68 8.79 -11.84
N VAL A 119 -2.83 8.97 -10.52
CA VAL A 119 -4.15 8.96 -9.84
C VAL A 119 -4.80 10.35 -9.77
N GLY A 120 -4.23 11.33 -10.47
CA GLY A 120 -4.72 12.71 -10.51
C GLY A 120 -4.55 13.44 -9.17
N VAL A 121 -3.47 13.16 -8.45
CA VAL A 121 -3.13 13.80 -7.17
C VAL A 121 -1.79 14.50 -7.28
N LYS A 122 -1.76 15.77 -6.87
CA LYS A 122 -0.51 16.49 -6.64
C LYS A 122 -0.21 16.50 -5.14
N LEU A 123 0.74 15.69 -4.72
CA LEU A 123 1.17 15.62 -3.32
C LEU A 123 1.95 16.87 -2.92
N SER A 124 1.86 17.24 -1.64
CA SER A 124 2.75 18.25 -1.08
C SER A 124 4.19 17.71 -1.00
N PRO A 125 5.21 18.58 -1.00
CA PRO A 125 6.60 18.13 -0.80
C PRO A 125 6.76 17.33 0.50
N GLN A 126 6.01 17.70 1.54
CA GLN A 126 6.03 17.03 2.83
C GLN A 126 5.46 15.61 2.74
N ASP A 127 4.34 15.41 2.05
CA ASP A 127 3.76 14.08 1.83
C ASP A 127 4.71 13.19 1.02
N VAL A 128 5.36 13.76 0.01
CA VAL A 128 6.36 13.05 -0.79
C VAL A 128 7.52 12.57 0.09
N GLU A 129 8.06 13.41 0.98
CA GLU A 129 9.10 12.97 1.94
C GLU A 129 8.62 11.86 2.86
N ARG A 130 7.43 12.03 3.44
CA ARG A 130 6.87 11.07 4.42
C ARG A 130 6.69 9.70 3.80
N ILE A 131 6.08 9.64 2.61
CA ILE A 131 5.88 8.40 1.86
C ILE A 131 7.22 7.82 1.43
N THR A 132 8.15 8.66 0.94
CA THR A 132 9.50 8.20 0.54
C THR A 132 10.23 7.52 1.69
N GLY A 133 10.26 8.16 2.87
CA GLY A 133 10.89 7.60 4.06
C GLY A 133 10.23 6.31 4.54
N LEU A 134 8.90 6.26 4.52
CA LEU A 134 8.16 5.04 4.85
C LEU A 134 8.50 3.88 3.91
N MET A 135 8.56 4.12 2.59
CA MET A 135 8.88 3.07 1.61
C MET A 135 10.32 2.59 1.75
N ALA A 136 11.25 3.48 2.07
CA ALA A 136 12.63 3.11 2.38
C ALA A 136 12.75 2.23 3.64
N GLU A 137 11.89 2.43 4.64
CA GLU A 137 11.79 1.54 5.80
C GLU A 137 11.16 0.20 5.43
N ILE A 138 10.05 0.20 4.69
CA ILE A 138 9.36 -1.03 4.24
C ILE A 138 10.28 -1.92 3.40
N GLN A 139 11.10 -1.32 2.53
CA GLN A 139 12.08 -2.05 1.72
C GLN A 139 13.06 -2.88 2.57
N LYS A 140 13.39 -2.42 3.78
CA LYS A 140 14.30 -3.11 4.69
C LYS A 140 13.66 -4.28 5.44
N LEU A 141 12.32 -4.41 5.40
CA LEU A 141 11.59 -5.43 6.16
C LEU A 141 11.52 -6.80 5.45
N ASN A 142 12.09 -6.95 4.25
CA ASN A 142 12.00 -8.17 3.43
C ASN A 142 10.54 -8.65 3.28
N VAL A 143 9.62 -7.72 3.02
CA VAL A 143 8.20 -8.04 2.82
C VAL A 143 8.06 -8.92 1.58
N ASN A 144 7.33 -10.04 1.71
CA ASN A 144 7.12 -10.94 0.59
C ASN A 144 6.11 -10.32 -0.40
N VAL A 145 6.60 -10.06 -1.61
CA VAL A 145 5.90 -9.39 -2.70
C VAL A 145 4.77 -10.23 -3.30
N ASP A 146 4.86 -11.57 -3.24
CA ASP A 146 3.82 -12.48 -3.74
C ASP A 146 2.48 -12.28 -3.00
N HIS A 147 2.55 -11.89 -1.72
CA HIS A 147 1.36 -11.56 -0.93
C HIS A 147 0.75 -10.20 -1.31
N LEU A 148 1.54 -9.26 -1.85
CA LEU A 148 1.02 -7.99 -2.36
C LEU A 148 0.17 -8.22 -3.61
N ASN A 149 0.57 -9.14 -4.50
CA ASN A 149 -0.18 -9.42 -5.72
C ASN A 149 -1.62 -9.90 -5.46
N LYS A 150 -1.85 -10.65 -4.37
CA LYS A 150 -3.21 -11.05 -3.95
C LYS A 150 -4.04 -9.88 -3.40
N GLN A 151 -3.39 -8.83 -2.88
CA GLN A 151 -4.05 -7.60 -2.45
C GLN A 151 -4.37 -6.67 -3.63
N LEU A 152 -3.77 -6.87 -4.80
CA LEU A 152 -4.06 -6.08 -6.00
C LEU A 152 -5.50 -6.29 -6.49
N GLU A 153 -6.06 -7.48 -6.31
CA GLU A 153 -7.42 -7.80 -6.78
C GLU A 153 -8.49 -6.93 -6.12
N SER A 154 -8.34 -6.62 -4.83
CA SER A 154 -9.25 -5.71 -4.13
C SER A 154 -9.06 -4.24 -4.54
N ILE A 155 -7.86 -3.86 -4.96
CA ILE A 155 -7.59 -2.53 -5.53
C ILE A 155 -8.13 -2.43 -6.95
N ARG A 156 -8.01 -3.46 -7.79
CA ARG A 156 -8.56 -3.48 -9.15
C ARG A 156 -10.05 -3.18 -9.15
N GLY A 157 -10.83 -3.77 -8.23
CA GLY A 157 -12.26 -3.44 -8.09
C GLY A 157 -12.54 -2.00 -7.61
N THR A 158 -11.58 -1.33 -6.98
CA THR A 158 -11.65 0.11 -6.62
C THR A 158 -11.17 1.00 -7.77
N LEU A 159 -10.14 0.56 -8.50
CA LEU A 159 -9.61 1.20 -9.70
C LEU A 159 -10.65 1.18 -10.83
N ASP A 160 -11.39 0.09 -11.00
CA ASP A 160 -12.52 -0.05 -11.93
C ASP A 160 -13.66 0.93 -11.61
N ARG A 161 -13.88 1.23 -10.31
CA ARG A 161 -14.85 2.25 -9.87
C ARG A 161 -14.36 3.68 -10.11
N LEU A 162 -13.06 3.92 -9.97
CA LEU A 162 -12.43 5.21 -10.29
C LEU A 162 -12.31 5.45 -11.81
N THR A 163 -12.23 4.38 -12.62
CA THR A 163 -12.08 4.44 -14.08
C THR A 163 -13.39 4.29 -14.86
N GLY A 164 -14.49 3.92 -14.19
CA GLY A 164 -15.84 3.80 -14.78
C GLY A 164 -16.46 5.09 -15.33
N THR A 165 -15.77 6.22 -15.25
CA THR A 165 -16.28 7.54 -15.67
C THR A 165 -15.53 8.18 -16.84
N THR A 166 -14.55 7.53 -17.50
CA THR A 166 -13.91 8.14 -18.68
C THR A 166 -13.34 7.12 -19.66
N SER A 167 -13.89 7.11 -20.87
CA SER A 167 -13.47 6.38 -22.07
C SER A 167 -12.03 6.66 -22.56
N GLN A 168 -11.21 7.36 -21.77
CA GLN A 168 -9.78 7.58 -22.00
C GLN A 168 -8.89 6.52 -21.33
N ALA A 169 -9.42 5.72 -20.39
CA ALA A 169 -8.67 4.73 -19.60
C ALA A 169 -7.98 3.61 -20.42
N ARG A 170 -8.56 3.20 -21.56
CA ARG A 170 -7.93 2.19 -22.44
C ARG A 170 -6.62 2.69 -23.04
N GLY A 171 -6.53 3.97 -23.41
CA GLY A 171 -5.32 4.56 -23.98
C GLY A 171 -4.19 4.71 -22.96
N ILE A 172 -4.51 5.00 -21.70
CA ILE A 172 -3.53 5.17 -20.61
C ILE A 172 -2.97 3.83 -20.12
N MET A 173 -3.78 2.76 -20.14
CA MET A 173 -3.32 1.40 -19.80
C MET A 173 -2.42 0.81 -20.89
N GLU A 174 -2.73 1.05 -22.16
CA GLU A 174 -1.84 0.69 -23.28
C GLU A 174 -0.53 1.51 -23.25
N GLN A 175 -0.61 2.82 -22.99
CA GLN A 175 0.58 3.66 -22.78
C GLN A 175 1.44 3.20 -21.58
N LEU A 176 0.82 2.73 -20.49
CA LEU A 176 1.51 2.19 -19.32
C LEU A 176 2.18 0.84 -19.62
N LEU A 177 1.50 -0.07 -20.34
CA LEU A 177 2.09 -1.36 -20.75
C LEU A 177 3.20 -1.18 -21.76
N ASP A 178 3.07 -0.23 -22.68
CA ASP A 178 4.09 0.08 -23.68
C ASP A 178 5.30 0.81 -23.06
N PHE A 179 5.08 1.63 -22.03
CA PHE A 179 6.17 2.18 -21.22
C PHE A 179 6.90 1.12 -20.39
N LEU A 180 6.17 0.18 -19.77
CA LEU A 180 6.78 -0.96 -19.05
C LEU A 180 7.56 -1.86 -20.00
N ARG A 181 7.06 -2.12 -21.21
CA ARG A 181 7.81 -2.82 -22.26
C ARG A 181 9.05 -2.04 -22.68
N ALA A 182 8.95 -0.73 -22.88
CA ALA A 182 10.10 0.12 -23.24
C ALA A 182 11.17 0.19 -22.13
N ILE A 183 10.77 0.14 -20.85
CA ILE A 183 11.68 0.03 -19.72
C ILE A 183 12.35 -1.35 -19.68
N ILE A 184 11.57 -2.43 -19.84
CA ILE A 184 12.09 -3.81 -19.86
C ILE A 184 13.07 -4.00 -21.03
N GLU A 185 12.77 -3.45 -22.20
CA GLU A 185 13.68 -3.49 -23.36
C GLU A 185 14.97 -2.70 -23.11
N ARG A 186 14.90 -1.51 -22.49
CA ARG A 186 16.09 -0.73 -22.12
C ARG A 186 16.94 -1.42 -21.05
N LEU A 187 16.31 -2.11 -20.11
CA LEU A 187 17.00 -2.92 -19.11
C LEU A 187 17.64 -4.18 -19.73
N SER A 188 16.98 -4.83 -20.69
CA SER A 188 17.53 -6.01 -21.37
C SER A 188 18.78 -5.69 -22.20
N ARG A 189 18.87 -4.48 -22.77
CA ARG A 189 20.05 -4.00 -23.52
C ARG A 189 21.20 -3.54 -22.63
N LEU A 190 20.97 -3.35 -21.33
CA LEU A 190 22.01 -3.04 -20.35
C LEU A 190 22.57 -4.30 -19.67
N LEU A 191 21.89 -5.45 -19.84
CA LEU A 191 22.25 -6.74 -19.25
C LEU A 191 22.66 -7.80 -20.29
N SER A 192 22.73 -7.43 -21.57
CA SER A 192 23.30 -8.21 -22.68
C SER A 192 24.43 -7.44 -23.32
#